data_AF-A0A6B8RX15-F1
#
_entry.id   AF-A0A6B8RX15-F1
#
_cell.length_a   1.000
_cell.length_b   1.000
_cell.length_c   1.000
_cell.angle_alpha   90.00
_cell.angle_beta   90.00
_cell.angle_gamma   90.00
#
_symmetry.space_group_name_H-M   'P 1'
#
loop_
_entity.id
_entity.type
_entity.pdbx_description
1 polymer ?
#
loop_
_entity_poly.entity_id
_entity_poly.type
_entity_poly.pdbx_seq_one_letter_code
_entity_poly.pdbx_strand_id
1 'polypeptide(L)'
;MLKKKMAVAVMALALSLSVVPSAFAATTGTTAEKAAKKEQHQVWKDQTASLKAQLVSLRTEQKALAVQIKTLQASNKAAKKTLTKQEKTALKVTLANLAQQIKAQQTSIETQRSQKQALWVQVKTAKAAGNVSSGLADLEQIISLKQQIIQEKNTVLALQQSLQTLLNGSNA
;
A
#
# COMPACT_ATOMS: atom_id res chain seq x y z
N MET A 1 36.79 35.44 10.09
CA MET A 1 37.86 35.56 11.11
C MET A 1 37.22 35.72 12.49
N LEU A 2 37.84 35.06 13.48
CA LEU A 2 37.50 34.90 14.90
C LEU A 2 36.59 35.97 15.53
N LYS A 3 35.70 35.53 16.44
CA LYS A 3 35.75 35.94 17.86
C LYS A 3 35.35 34.80 18.80
N LYS A 4 36.34 34.35 19.56
CA LYS A 4 36.25 33.50 20.76
C LYS A 4 35.48 34.23 21.86
N LYS A 5 34.74 33.50 22.70
CA LYS A 5 34.78 33.70 24.16
C LYS A 5 34.77 32.35 24.86
N MET A 6 35.79 32.17 25.69
CA MET A 6 35.98 31.07 26.63
C MET A 6 35.64 31.53 28.04
N ALA A 7 35.12 30.61 28.85
CA ALA A 7 35.24 30.49 30.31
C ALA A 7 34.56 29.14 30.65
N VAL A 8 35.22 28.04 31.02
CA VAL A 8 36.09 27.75 32.18
C VAL A 8 35.44 28.14 33.50
N ALA A 9 34.97 27.14 34.26
CA ALA A 9 35.08 27.10 35.73
C ALA A 9 34.67 25.74 36.33
N VAL A 10 35.65 25.11 36.99
CA VAL A 10 35.59 24.46 38.32
C VAL A 10 34.94 23.06 38.38
N MET A 11 35.71 21.96 38.34
CA MET A 11 36.41 21.31 39.47
C MET A 11 35.56 21.15 40.75
N ALA A 12 34.93 19.98 40.89
CA ALA A 12 34.64 19.39 42.20
C ALA A 12 35.07 17.92 42.16
N LEU A 13 36.27 17.69 42.69
CA LEU A 13 36.89 16.39 42.93
C LEU A 13 36.33 15.88 44.27
N ALA A 14 35.41 14.92 44.25
CA ALA A 14 34.99 14.20 45.46
C ALA A 14 35.49 12.75 45.39
N LEU A 15 36.66 12.55 45.98
CA LEU A 15 37.19 11.23 46.34
C LEU A 15 36.43 10.74 47.58
N SER A 16 35.57 9.74 47.41
CA SER A 16 35.18 8.86 48.52
C SER A 16 35.33 7.41 48.07
N LEU A 17 36.43 6.81 48.51
CA LEU A 17 36.71 5.38 48.47
C LEU A 17 35.74 4.65 49.41
N SER A 18 34.94 3.73 48.86
CA SER A 18 34.36 2.61 49.60
C SER A 18 34.27 1.41 48.66
N VAL A 19 35.22 0.50 48.87
CA VAL A 19 35.33 -0.88 48.38
C VAL A 19 34.27 -1.74 49.12
N VAL A 20 33.66 -2.85 48.68
CA VAL A 20 33.88 -3.89 47.65
C VAL A 20 32.47 -4.50 47.30
N PRO A 21 32.32 -5.68 46.64
CA PRO A 21 31.63 -5.83 45.37
C PRO A 21 30.23 -6.47 45.50
N SER A 22 29.33 -6.19 44.56
CA SER A 22 28.29 -7.16 44.18
C SER A 22 27.85 -6.89 42.76
N ALA A 23 28.33 -7.76 41.89
CA ALA A 23 27.89 -7.91 40.52
C ALA A 23 26.38 -8.25 40.51
N PHE A 24 25.54 -7.26 40.21
CA PHE A 24 24.18 -7.46 39.71
C PHE A 24 23.85 -6.38 38.66
N ALA A 25 24.73 -6.24 37.66
CA ALA A 25 24.48 -5.43 36.47
C ALA A 25 24.45 -6.32 35.22
N ALA A 26 23.63 -7.36 35.26
CA ALA A 26 23.20 -8.16 34.12
C ALA A 26 21.99 -8.93 34.64
N THR A 27 20.74 -8.56 34.37
CA THR A 27 20.03 -8.94 33.13
C THR A 27 18.80 -8.05 32.85
N THR A 28 18.66 -6.89 33.52
CA THR A 28 17.43 -6.07 33.41
C THR A 28 17.22 -5.42 32.05
N GLY A 29 18.28 -5.23 31.27
CA GLY A 29 18.19 -4.72 29.89
C GLY A 29 17.26 -5.58 29.03
N THR A 30 17.31 -6.90 29.15
CA THR A 30 16.53 -7.81 28.32
C THR A 30 15.05 -7.86 28.70
N THR A 31 14.71 -7.65 29.98
CA THR A 31 13.33 -7.73 30.48
C THR A 31 12.60 -6.40 30.31
N ALA A 32 13.28 -5.28 30.59
CA ALA A 32 12.73 -3.93 30.38
C ALA A 32 12.57 -3.61 28.88
N GLU A 33 13.53 -4.00 28.03
CA GLU A 33 13.42 -3.80 26.58
C GLU A 33 12.31 -4.67 25.96
N LYS A 34 12.10 -5.89 26.47
CA LYS A 34 10.97 -6.74 26.07
C LYS A 34 9.62 -6.17 26.50
N ALA A 35 9.53 -5.58 27.69
CA ALA A 35 8.31 -4.93 28.17
C ALA A 35 7.98 -3.69 27.31
N ALA A 36 8.97 -2.82 27.05
CA ALA A 36 8.80 -1.64 26.20
C ALA A 36 8.39 -2.00 24.76
N LYS A 37 9.00 -3.03 24.16
CA LYS A 37 8.59 -3.53 22.83
C LYS A 37 7.18 -4.10 22.82
N LYS A 38 6.73 -4.73 23.91
CA LYS A 38 5.38 -5.27 24.04
C LYS A 38 4.34 -4.15 24.14
N GLU A 39 4.62 -3.10 24.92
CA GLU A 39 3.77 -1.91 25.01
C GLU A 39 3.69 -1.18 23.66
N GLN A 40 4.84 -0.94 23.01
CA GLN A 40 4.90 -0.35 21.67
C GLN A 40 4.08 -1.14 20.64
N HIS A 41 4.15 -2.49 20.69
CA HIS A 41 3.36 -3.34 19.81
C HIS A 41 1.86 -3.22 20.07
N GLN A 42 1.47 -3.09 21.34
CA GLN A 42 0.07 -2.95 21.73
C GLN A 42 -0.49 -1.61 21.26
N VAL A 43 0.23 -0.51 21.50
CA VAL A 43 -0.15 0.83 20.99
C VAL A 43 -0.29 0.81 19.47
N TRP A 44 0.66 0.21 18.75
CA TRP A 44 0.56 0.05 17.30
C TRP A 44 -0.69 -0.73 16.90
N LYS A 45 -0.99 -1.84 17.59
CA LYS A 45 -2.14 -2.68 17.29
C LYS A 45 -3.44 -1.91 17.43
N ASP A 46 -3.58 -1.17 18.52
CA ASP A 46 -4.81 -0.44 18.86
C ASP A 46 -5.03 0.74 17.91
N GLN A 47 -3.97 1.53 17.65
CA GLN A 47 -4.08 2.69 16.75
C GLN A 47 -4.27 2.30 15.28
N THR A 48 -3.80 1.13 14.84
CA THR A 48 -3.93 0.69 13.44
C THR A 48 -5.14 -0.22 13.16
N ALA A 49 -5.95 -0.54 14.18
CA ALA A 49 -7.02 -1.54 14.07
C ALA A 49 -8.07 -1.16 13.03
N SER A 50 -8.57 0.08 13.06
CA SER A 50 -9.59 0.58 12.12
C SER A 50 -9.08 0.59 10.68
N LEU A 51 -7.86 1.09 10.44
CA LEU A 51 -7.24 1.13 9.12
C LEU A 51 -7.03 -0.28 8.55
N LYS A 52 -6.65 -1.25 9.39
CA LYS A 52 -6.56 -2.66 8.97
C LYS A 52 -7.91 -3.22 8.57
N ALA A 53 -8.98 -2.94 9.32
CA ALA A 53 -10.32 -3.38 8.97
C ALA A 53 -10.78 -2.78 7.62
N GLN A 54 -10.55 -1.49 7.40
CA GLN A 54 -10.81 -0.84 6.11
C GLN A 54 -10.01 -1.51 4.98
N LEU A 55 -8.73 -1.80 5.19
CA LEU A 55 -7.91 -2.50 4.21
C LEU A 55 -8.42 -3.90 3.90
N VAL A 56 -9.00 -4.61 4.85
CA VAL A 56 -9.65 -5.91 4.60
C VAL A 56 -10.87 -5.72 3.72
N SER A 57 -11.77 -4.79 4.07
CA SER A 57 -12.97 -4.49 3.27
C SER A 57 -12.63 -4.17 1.82
N LEU A 58 -11.72 -3.21 1.59
CA LEU A 58 -11.26 -2.84 0.26
C LEU A 58 -10.59 -4.02 -0.49
N ARG A 59 -10.05 -5.02 0.23
CA ARG A 59 -9.42 -6.18 -0.41
C ARG A 59 -10.49 -7.08 -1.00
N THR A 60 -11.58 -7.27 -0.27
CA THR A 60 -12.72 -8.06 -0.69
C THR A 60 -13.39 -7.42 -1.91
N GLU A 61 -13.65 -6.11 -1.87
CA GLU A 61 -14.21 -5.36 -2.99
C GLU A 61 -13.32 -5.47 -4.25
N GLN A 62 -12.01 -5.20 -4.09
CA GLN A 62 -11.06 -5.29 -5.20
C GLN A 62 -10.99 -6.71 -5.80
N LYS A 63 -11.12 -7.76 -4.99
CA LYS A 63 -11.16 -9.16 -5.46
C LYS A 63 -12.42 -9.42 -6.26
N ALA A 64 -13.59 -8.97 -5.79
CA ALA A 64 -14.85 -9.12 -6.51
C ALA A 64 -14.77 -8.46 -7.90
N LEU A 65 -14.27 -7.23 -7.98
CA LEU A 65 -14.04 -6.54 -9.26
C LEU A 65 -13.07 -7.29 -10.17
N ALA A 66 -11.99 -7.86 -9.62
CA ALA A 66 -11.04 -8.62 -10.41
C ALA A 66 -11.67 -9.87 -11.04
N VAL A 67 -12.60 -10.54 -10.34
CA VAL A 67 -13.35 -11.67 -10.88
C VAL A 67 -14.27 -11.21 -12.01
N GLN A 68 -15.07 -10.17 -11.80
CA GLN A 68 -15.98 -9.63 -12.81
C GLN A 68 -15.26 -9.21 -14.10
N ILE A 69 -14.14 -8.48 -13.97
CA ILE A 69 -13.32 -8.06 -15.11
C ILE A 69 -12.77 -9.28 -15.87
N LYS A 70 -12.28 -10.31 -15.18
CA LYS A 70 -11.78 -11.53 -15.82
C LYS A 70 -12.88 -12.26 -16.60
N THR A 71 -14.07 -12.39 -16.01
CA THR A 71 -15.21 -13.03 -16.67
C THR A 71 -15.61 -12.27 -17.94
N LEU A 72 -15.73 -10.95 -17.87
CA LEU A 72 -16.04 -10.12 -19.05
C LEU A 72 -14.95 -10.17 -20.11
N GLN A 73 -13.68 -10.13 -19.71
CA GLN A 73 -12.56 -10.27 -20.66
C GLN A 73 -12.62 -11.60 -21.42
N ALA A 74 -12.93 -12.70 -20.73
CA ALA A 74 -13.08 -14.01 -21.36
C ALA A 74 -14.28 -14.02 -22.34
N SER A 75 -15.42 -13.47 -21.94
CA SER A 75 -16.60 -13.34 -22.80
C SER A 75 -16.32 -12.49 -24.04
N ASN A 76 -15.71 -11.31 -23.88
CA ASN A 76 -15.32 -10.42 -24.97
C ASN A 76 -14.32 -11.08 -25.93
N LYS A 77 -13.38 -11.86 -25.40
CA LYS A 77 -12.43 -12.62 -26.23
C LYS A 77 -13.14 -13.69 -27.07
N ALA A 78 -14.18 -14.31 -26.54
CA ALA A 78 -15.01 -15.26 -27.28
C ALA A 78 -15.85 -14.56 -28.36
N ALA A 79 -16.59 -13.51 -28.00
CA ALA A 79 -17.43 -12.75 -28.94
C ALA A 79 -16.61 -12.09 -30.07
N LYS A 80 -15.39 -11.62 -29.79
CA LYS A 80 -14.51 -11.09 -30.84
C LYS A 80 -14.13 -12.13 -31.91
N LYS A 81 -14.15 -13.43 -31.57
CA LYS A 81 -13.85 -14.50 -32.53
C LYS A 81 -15.02 -14.78 -33.48
N THR A 82 -16.26 -14.49 -33.07
CA THR A 82 -17.46 -14.74 -33.88
C THR A 82 -17.66 -13.68 -34.96
N LEU A 83 -17.05 -12.50 -34.82
CA LEU A 83 -17.22 -11.41 -35.78
C LEU A 83 -16.80 -11.79 -37.21
N THR A 84 -17.61 -11.38 -38.17
CA THR A 84 -17.31 -11.48 -39.61
C THR A 84 -16.18 -10.51 -40.02
N LYS A 85 -15.66 -10.65 -41.25
CA LYS A 85 -14.60 -9.76 -41.76
C LYS A 85 -15.11 -8.32 -41.93
N GLN A 86 -16.37 -8.16 -42.34
CA GLN A 86 -17.05 -6.89 -42.53
C GLN A 86 -17.23 -6.17 -41.18
N GLU A 87 -17.76 -6.86 -40.17
CA GLU A 87 -17.91 -6.33 -38.80
C GLU A 87 -16.57 -5.95 -38.18
N LYS A 88 -15.55 -6.81 -38.32
CA LYS A 88 -14.18 -6.50 -37.85
C LYS A 88 -13.63 -5.23 -38.47
N THR A 89 -13.94 -4.98 -39.74
CA THR A 89 -13.49 -3.77 -40.46
C THR A 89 -14.24 -2.55 -39.97
N ALA A 90 -15.57 -2.64 -39.84
CA ALA A 90 -16.42 -1.57 -39.33
C ALA A 90 -16.06 -1.15 -37.90
N LEU A 91 -15.72 -2.11 -37.04
CA LEU A 91 -15.43 -1.88 -35.63
C LEU A 91 -13.95 -1.65 -35.32
N LYS A 92 -13.05 -1.71 -36.33
CA LYS A 92 -11.60 -1.73 -36.14
C LYS A 92 -11.10 -0.57 -35.27
N VAL A 93 -11.51 0.65 -35.59
CA VAL A 93 -11.08 1.87 -34.88
C VAL A 93 -11.60 1.88 -33.45
N THR A 94 -12.89 1.58 -33.25
CA THR A 94 -13.51 1.57 -31.94
C THR A 94 -12.91 0.50 -31.03
N LEU A 95 -12.66 -0.71 -31.54
CA LEU A 95 -12.00 -1.78 -30.80
C LEU A 95 -10.55 -1.42 -30.42
N ALA A 96 -9.83 -0.75 -31.31
CA ALA A 96 -8.47 -0.29 -31.03
C ALA A 96 -8.46 0.78 -29.92
N ASN A 97 -9.35 1.76 -30.00
CA ASN A 97 -9.48 2.81 -28.99
C ASN A 97 -9.83 2.24 -27.61
N LEU A 98 -10.82 1.34 -27.54
CA LEU A 98 -11.19 0.68 -26.28
C LEU A 98 -10.03 -0.15 -25.70
N ALA A 99 -9.31 -0.88 -26.55
CA ALA A 99 -8.15 -1.66 -26.11
C ALA A 99 -7.03 -0.75 -25.54
N GLN A 100 -6.79 0.41 -26.16
CA GLN A 100 -5.83 1.39 -25.67
C GLN A 100 -6.25 1.98 -24.31
N GLN A 101 -7.53 2.38 -24.16
CA GLN A 101 -8.04 2.88 -22.89
C GLN A 101 -7.92 1.85 -21.76
N ILE A 102 -8.31 0.60 -22.02
CA ILE A 102 -8.15 -0.50 -21.05
C ILE A 102 -6.68 -0.69 -20.68
N LYS A 103 -5.76 -0.66 -21.65
CA LYS A 103 -4.33 -0.81 -21.42
C LYS A 103 -3.78 0.34 -20.56
N ALA A 104 -4.17 1.58 -20.86
CA ALA A 104 -3.75 2.75 -20.09
C ALA A 104 -4.18 2.64 -18.62
N GLN A 105 -5.43 2.23 -18.37
CA GLN A 105 -5.93 1.99 -17.02
C GLN A 105 -5.15 0.87 -16.32
N GLN A 106 -4.84 -0.24 -17.01
CA GLN A 106 -4.03 -1.32 -16.43
C GLN A 106 -2.62 -0.87 -16.05
N THR A 107 -1.99 -0.01 -16.86
CA THR A 107 -0.68 0.58 -16.55
C THR A 107 -0.75 1.51 -15.34
N SER A 108 -1.80 2.31 -15.21
CA SER A 108 -2.03 3.15 -14.02
C SER A 108 -2.16 2.30 -12.75
N ILE A 109 -3.01 1.27 -12.80
CA ILE A 109 -3.21 0.31 -11.69
C ILE A 109 -1.87 -0.32 -11.27
N GLU A 110 -1.03 -0.71 -12.22
CA GLU A 110 0.25 -1.35 -11.90
C GLU A 110 1.25 -0.37 -11.26
N THR A 111 1.26 0.88 -11.71
CA THR A 111 2.05 1.95 -11.09
C THR A 111 1.63 2.17 -9.64
N GLN A 112 0.32 2.29 -9.38
CA GLN A 112 -0.22 2.45 -8.03
C GLN A 112 0.05 1.22 -7.14
N ARG A 113 0.04 0.01 -7.69
CA ARG A 113 0.41 -1.22 -6.95
C ARG A 113 1.86 -1.19 -6.50
N SER A 114 2.77 -0.75 -7.37
CA SER A 114 4.19 -0.60 -7.05
C SER A 114 4.39 0.43 -5.93
N GLN A 115 3.76 1.59 -6.02
CA GLN A 115 3.79 2.62 -4.97
C GLN A 115 3.26 2.08 -3.63
N LYS A 116 2.14 1.36 -3.67
CA LYS A 116 1.57 0.72 -2.48
C LYS A 116 2.51 -0.32 -1.87
N GLN A 117 3.23 -1.09 -2.69
CA GLN A 117 4.22 -2.05 -2.20
C GLN A 117 5.39 -1.35 -1.49
N ALA A 118 5.86 -0.22 -2.03
CA ALA A 118 6.88 0.60 -1.38
C ALA A 118 6.41 1.13 -0.01
N LEU A 119 5.17 1.64 0.07
CA LEU A 119 4.58 2.07 1.34
C LEU A 119 4.45 0.93 2.36
N TRP A 120 4.13 -0.30 1.93
CA TRP A 120 4.09 -1.46 2.84
C TRP A 120 5.46 -1.76 3.47
N VAL A 121 6.55 -1.51 2.75
CA VAL A 121 7.90 -1.60 3.31
C VAL A 121 8.11 -0.51 4.36
N GLN A 122 7.68 0.72 4.09
CA GLN A 122 7.77 1.85 5.02
C GLN A 122 6.95 1.60 6.30
N VAL A 123 5.72 1.10 6.20
CA VAL A 123 4.90 0.67 7.35
C VAL A 123 5.64 -0.36 8.21
N LYS A 124 6.31 -1.34 7.58
CA LYS A 124 7.07 -2.36 8.32
C LYS A 124 8.26 -1.74 9.08
N THR A 125 8.96 -0.80 8.44
CA THR A 125 10.07 -0.06 9.06
C THR A 125 9.57 0.81 10.21
N ALA A 126 8.49 1.58 10.02
CA ALA A 126 7.88 2.42 11.04
C ALA A 126 7.43 1.59 12.26
N LYS A 127 6.83 0.42 12.01
CA LYS A 127 6.45 -0.53 13.06
C LYS A 127 7.65 -1.01 13.88
N ALA A 128 8.74 -1.38 13.21
CA ALA A 128 9.96 -1.84 13.87
C ALA A 128 10.62 -0.72 14.70
N ALA A 129 10.58 0.51 14.19
CA ALA A 129 11.11 1.70 14.86
C ALA A 129 10.19 2.28 15.95
N GLY A 130 8.94 1.80 16.07
CA GLY A 130 7.97 2.34 17.02
C GLY A 130 7.40 3.70 16.65
N ASN A 131 7.64 4.14 15.42
CA ASN A 131 7.10 5.38 14.90
C ASN A 131 5.66 5.15 14.42
N VAL A 132 4.73 5.17 15.38
CA VAL A 132 3.31 4.91 15.08
C VAL A 132 2.73 5.98 14.17
N SER A 133 3.11 7.25 14.35
CA SER A 133 2.62 8.36 13.52
C SER A 133 2.98 8.19 12.05
N SER A 134 4.24 7.86 11.73
CA SER A 134 4.66 7.58 10.34
C SER A 134 3.94 6.35 9.80
N GLY A 135 3.79 5.31 10.62
CA GLY A 135 3.09 4.09 10.23
C GLY A 135 1.61 4.31 9.90
N LEU A 136 0.93 5.18 10.63
CA LEU A 136 -0.46 5.58 10.38
C LEU A 136 -0.56 6.35 9.06
N ALA A 137 0.28 7.36 8.86
CA ALA A 137 0.31 8.14 7.62
C ALA A 137 0.54 7.23 6.38
N ASP A 138 1.48 6.29 6.47
CA ASP A 138 1.73 5.34 5.38
C ASP A 138 0.52 4.42 5.14
N LEU A 139 -0.17 3.97 6.19
CA LEU A 139 -1.38 3.15 6.08
C LEU A 139 -2.55 3.90 5.45
N GLU A 140 -2.73 5.18 5.79
CA GLU A 140 -3.73 6.05 5.17
C GLU A 140 -3.44 6.24 3.69
N GLN A 141 -2.18 6.47 3.32
CA GLN A 141 -1.77 6.55 1.92
C GLN A 141 -2.03 5.24 1.16
N ILE A 142 -1.77 4.08 1.78
CA ILE A 142 -2.09 2.76 1.21
C ILE A 142 -3.60 2.62 0.98
N ILE A 143 -4.44 3.09 1.90
CA ILE A 143 -5.90 3.07 1.77
C ILE A 143 -6.33 3.92 0.58
N SER A 144 -5.83 5.16 0.49
CA SER A 144 -6.10 6.08 -0.63
C SER A 144 -5.73 5.46 -1.98
N LEU A 145 -4.51 4.93 -2.12
CA LEU A 145 -4.09 4.23 -3.34
C LEU A 145 -5.00 3.04 -3.67
N LYS A 146 -5.49 2.33 -2.64
CA LYS A 146 -6.36 1.18 -2.87
C LYS A 146 -7.74 1.58 -3.36
N GLN A 147 -8.29 2.69 -2.86
CA GLN A 147 -9.53 3.26 -3.36
C GLN A 147 -9.37 3.73 -4.81
N GLN A 148 -8.25 4.38 -5.15
CA GLN A 148 -7.93 4.76 -6.53
C GLN A 148 -7.88 3.53 -7.45
N ILE A 149 -7.17 2.46 -7.05
CA ILE A 149 -7.13 1.20 -7.83
C ILE A 149 -8.53 0.61 -8.02
N ILE A 150 -9.42 0.73 -7.02
CA ILE A 150 -10.81 0.25 -7.12
C ILE A 150 -11.59 1.09 -8.14
N GLN A 151 -11.46 2.42 -8.12
CA GLN A 151 -12.09 3.31 -9.10
C GLN A 151 -11.60 3.03 -10.53
N GLU A 152 -10.29 2.84 -10.72
CA GLU A 152 -9.72 2.46 -12.02
C GLU A 152 -10.22 1.07 -12.47
N LYS A 153 -10.39 0.12 -11.54
CA LYS A 153 -11.01 -1.17 -11.84
C LYS A 153 -12.47 -1.04 -12.27
N ASN A 154 -13.26 -0.18 -11.64
CA ASN A 154 -14.62 0.11 -12.06
C ASN A 154 -14.64 0.72 -13.47
N THR A 155 -13.68 1.60 -13.78
CA THR A 155 -13.51 2.14 -15.13
C THR A 155 -13.18 1.03 -16.14
N VAL A 156 -12.25 0.14 -15.81
CA VAL A 156 -11.95 -1.04 -16.66
C VAL A 156 -13.18 -1.92 -16.83
N LEU A 157 -13.97 -2.13 -15.78
CA LEU A 157 -15.20 -2.91 -15.84
C LEU A 157 -16.20 -2.28 -16.83
N ALA A 158 -16.44 -0.97 -16.73
CA ALA A 158 -17.31 -0.24 -17.64
C ALA A 158 -16.83 -0.28 -19.10
N LEU A 159 -15.52 -0.17 -19.33
CA LEU A 159 -14.92 -0.32 -20.67
C LEU A 159 -15.11 -1.74 -21.22
N GLN A 160 -14.98 -2.77 -20.38
CA GLN A 160 -15.24 -4.15 -20.78
C GLN A 160 -16.73 -4.41 -21.08
N GLN A 161 -17.64 -3.79 -20.32
CA GLN A 161 -19.08 -3.86 -20.59
C GLN A 161 -19.42 -3.14 -21.91
N SER A 162 -18.85 -1.96 -22.14
CA SER A 162 -19.02 -1.23 -23.41
C SER A 162 -18.52 -2.03 -24.61
N LEU A 163 -17.36 -2.69 -24.45
CA LEU A 163 -16.84 -3.63 -25.44
C LEU A 163 -17.81 -4.80 -25.66
N GLN A 164 -18.39 -5.36 -24.61
CA GLN A 164 -19.34 -6.46 -24.73
C GLN A 164 -20.60 -6.05 -25.48
N THR A 165 -21.19 -4.90 -25.17
CA THR A 165 -22.35 -4.34 -25.87
C THR A 165 -22.06 -4.15 -27.35
N LEU A 166 -20.89 -3.60 -27.69
CA LEU A 166 -20.46 -3.38 -29.07
C LEU A 166 -20.25 -4.69 -29.83
N LEU A 167 -19.69 -5.72 -29.18
CA LEU A 167 -19.52 -7.04 -29.78
C LEU A 167 -20.87 -7.77 -29.97
N ASN A 168 -21.79 -7.65 -29.01
CA ASN A 168 -23.09 -8.32 -29.09
C ASN A 168 -24.03 -7.62 -30.07
N GLY A 169 -24.03 -6.28 -30.12
CA GLY A 169 -24.82 -5.51 -31.08
C GLY A 169 -24.34 -5.63 -32.52
N SER A 170 -23.16 -6.21 -32.74
CA SER A 170 -22.63 -6.55 -34.07
C SER A 170 -22.96 -7.97 -34.52
N ASN A 171 -23.45 -8.83 -33.62
CA ASN A 171 -23.88 -10.20 -33.92
C ASN A 171 -25.42 -10.31 -34.04
N ALA A 172 -26.15 -9.19 -33.94
CA ALA A 172 -27.59 -9.08 -34.10
C ALA A 172 -27.91 -8.50 -35.48
#